data_AF-A0A1I2Q810-F1
#
_entry.id   AF-A0A1I2Q810-F1
#
_cell.length_a   1.000
_cell.length_b   1.000
_cell.length_c   1.000
_cell.angle_alpha   90.00
_cell.angle_beta   90.00
_cell.angle_gamma   90.00
#
_symmetry.space_group_name_H-M   'P 1'
#
loop_
_entity.id
_entity.type
_entity.pdbx_description
1 polymer ?
#
loop_
_entity_poly.entity_id
_entity_poly.type
_entity_poly.pdbx_seq_one_letter_code
_entity_poly.pdbx_strand_id
1 'polypeptide(L)'
;MRFFIFILAALMFWPASSTAGDFSDNDHIPGRNYKVMIGDQLLTVTSRQPYQDDEIFFPDGRHYRIKDHKGTIYQAVSMGKDKTLLGLNEYFANLEAVPVATQEPSGRPIAIYHTHTDESYLPSDGKASIPYHGGIYQVGEKFNQKLEANNVNTKLDKTPHDPHDANAYMRSRRTAVKLLKENPAAMFDIHRDGVDDPNVYREDIKGIKISQLQLIVGRQNPKMHANLDFAKRLLSYSNKKYPGLVKSIYLAHGNYNQDLLPTALLIEAGTYTNYKSTAEDGIALFAGIVPEMMGLMNQPGQPAHPPESNRAPLKTTAFIIMLVLVAGAAFVAINAGPDELEKLRQRITGRVPIEKVQPYLARAGATLDTGANRIKEKSAHVSRRAFKHWLKQEK
;
A
#
# COMPACT_ATOMS: atom_id res chain seq x y z
N MET A 1 13.37 -26.30 -36.16
CA MET A 1 12.06 -25.66 -35.89
C MET A 1 11.10 -26.70 -35.32
N ARG A 2 11.20 -27.03 -34.02
CA ARG A 2 10.24 -27.85 -33.23
C ARG A 2 10.65 -28.10 -31.76
N PHE A 3 11.78 -27.54 -31.29
CA PHE A 3 12.23 -27.67 -29.89
C PHE A 3 12.18 -26.36 -29.07
N PHE A 4 11.75 -25.25 -29.66
CA PHE A 4 11.78 -23.91 -29.02
C PHE A 4 10.40 -23.36 -28.62
N ILE A 5 9.33 -24.16 -28.72
CA ILE A 5 7.96 -23.75 -28.35
C ILE A 5 7.61 -24.16 -26.91
N PHE A 6 8.36 -25.06 -26.28
CA PHE A 6 8.01 -25.58 -24.95
C PHE A 6 8.54 -24.76 -23.75
N ILE A 7 9.57 -23.91 -23.94
CA ILE A 7 10.13 -23.11 -22.83
C ILE A 7 9.39 -21.77 -22.66
N LEU A 8 8.79 -21.23 -23.73
CA LEU A 8 7.97 -20.02 -23.64
C LEU A 8 6.54 -20.29 -23.13
N ALA A 9 6.02 -21.51 -23.34
CA ALA A 9 4.74 -21.93 -22.78
C ALA A 9 4.82 -22.22 -21.26
N ALA A 10 5.99 -22.65 -20.74
CA ALA A 10 6.18 -22.94 -19.32
C ALA A 10 6.27 -21.67 -18.44
N LEU A 11 6.52 -20.49 -19.03
CA LEU A 11 6.48 -19.19 -18.34
C LEU A 11 5.11 -18.49 -18.46
N MET A 12 4.21 -18.97 -19.33
CA MET A 12 2.82 -18.53 -19.40
C MET A 12 1.84 -19.44 -18.66
N PHE A 13 2.31 -20.57 -18.14
CA PHE A 13 1.60 -21.48 -17.24
C PHE A 13 2.26 -21.53 -15.85
N TRP A 14 2.79 -20.40 -15.37
CA TRP A 14 2.85 -20.25 -13.92
C TRP A 14 1.40 -20.14 -13.44
N PRO A 15 0.93 -21.02 -12.56
CA PRO A 15 -0.44 -20.92 -12.09
C PRO A 15 -0.57 -19.55 -11.42
N ALA A 16 -1.46 -18.70 -11.96
CA ALA A 16 -1.98 -17.54 -11.26
C ALA A 16 -2.88 -18.01 -10.08
N SER A 17 -2.33 -18.93 -9.28
CA SER A 17 -2.97 -19.65 -8.20
C SER A 17 -2.03 -19.57 -7.00
N SER A 18 -1.91 -18.38 -6.41
CA SER A 18 -1.44 -18.20 -5.03
C SER A 18 -1.59 -16.78 -4.49
N THR A 19 -2.60 -16.03 -4.96
CA THR A 19 -3.17 -14.91 -4.17
C THR A 19 -4.70 -15.01 -4.10
N ALA A 20 -5.23 -16.22 -4.23
CA ALA A 20 -6.52 -16.54 -3.65
C ALA A 20 -6.27 -16.59 -2.14
N GLY A 21 -6.50 -15.46 -1.45
CA GLY A 21 -6.61 -15.47 0.00
C GLY A 21 -7.65 -16.51 0.41
N ASP A 22 -7.51 -17.08 1.60
CA ASP A 22 -8.48 -18.02 2.14
C ASP A 22 -9.88 -17.38 2.13
N PHE A 23 -10.74 -17.80 1.19
CA PHE A 23 -12.05 -17.20 0.94
C PHE A 23 -13.10 -17.75 1.92
N SER A 24 -12.78 -17.75 3.22
CA SER A 24 -13.78 -17.88 4.26
C SER A 24 -14.01 -16.48 4.83
N ASP A 25 -15.09 -15.83 4.44
CA ASP A 25 -15.54 -14.58 5.05
C ASP A 25 -16.28 -14.91 6.34
N ASN A 26 -15.48 -15.37 7.30
CA ASN A 26 -15.90 -15.62 8.68
C ASN A 26 -15.82 -14.34 9.52
N ASP A 27 -15.60 -13.20 8.86
CA ASP A 27 -15.44 -11.91 9.47
C ASP A 27 -16.80 -11.25 9.70
N HIS A 28 -16.91 -10.44 10.75
CA HIS A 28 -18.05 -9.54 10.98
C HIS A 28 -19.43 -10.18 11.12
N ILE A 29 -19.45 -11.48 11.42
CA ILE A 29 -20.67 -12.26 11.66
C ILE A 29 -21.29 -11.83 13.00
N PRO A 30 -22.47 -11.18 13.00
CA PRO A 30 -23.13 -10.76 14.25
C PRO A 30 -23.35 -11.96 15.19
N GLY A 31 -23.05 -11.83 16.48
CA GLY A 31 -23.14 -12.95 17.42
C GLY A 31 -21.82 -13.67 17.68
N ARG A 32 -20.85 -13.55 16.76
CA ARG A 32 -19.59 -14.27 16.85
C ARG A 32 -18.59 -13.43 17.62
N ASN A 33 -18.16 -13.92 18.78
CA ASN A 33 -17.26 -13.19 19.67
C ASN A 33 -15.99 -14.01 19.95
N TYR A 34 -14.83 -13.40 19.71
CA TYR A 34 -13.52 -13.91 20.07
C TYR A 34 -12.91 -13.03 21.15
N LYS A 35 -12.48 -13.64 22.26
CA LYS A 35 -11.84 -12.93 23.37
C LYS A 35 -10.33 -12.98 23.18
N VAL A 36 -9.69 -11.82 23.13
CA VAL A 36 -8.24 -11.70 23.18
C VAL A 36 -7.83 -11.39 24.61
N MET A 37 -6.99 -12.24 25.18
CA MET A 37 -6.54 -12.18 26.57
C MET A 37 -5.04 -11.85 26.64
N ILE A 38 -4.60 -11.27 27.75
CA ILE A 38 -3.19 -11.21 28.15
C ILE A 38 -3.06 -11.81 29.55
N GLY A 39 -2.53 -13.03 29.63
CA GLY A 39 -2.63 -13.82 30.85
C GLY A 39 -4.11 -14.08 31.16
N ASP A 40 -4.57 -13.59 32.31
CA ASP A 40 -5.98 -13.71 32.75
C ASP A 40 -6.82 -12.45 32.51
N GLN A 41 -6.21 -11.38 31.96
CA GLN A 41 -6.89 -10.12 31.70
C GLN A 41 -7.47 -10.08 30.29
N LEU A 42 -8.75 -9.69 30.16
CA LEU A 42 -9.36 -9.41 28.87
C LEU A 42 -8.73 -8.16 28.25
N LEU A 43 -8.16 -8.31 27.06
CA LEU A 43 -7.57 -7.21 26.29
C LEU A 43 -8.60 -6.56 25.37
N THR A 44 -9.31 -7.37 24.57
CA THR A 44 -10.40 -6.91 23.70
C THR A 44 -11.29 -8.08 23.30
N VAL A 45 -12.46 -7.77 22.75
CA VAL A 45 -13.33 -8.70 22.02
C VAL A 45 -13.39 -8.24 20.57
N THR A 46 -13.48 -9.18 19.63
CA THR A 46 -13.65 -8.91 18.19
C THR A 46 -14.57 -9.96 17.57
N SER A 47 -15.26 -9.62 16.49
CA SER A 47 -16.07 -10.58 15.72
C SER A 47 -15.32 -11.24 14.58
N ARG A 48 -14.27 -10.58 14.08
CA ARG A 48 -13.29 -11.15 13.17
C ARG A 48 -12.49 -12.23 13.89
N GLN A 49 -12.32 -13.38 13.26
CA GLN A 49 -11.48 -14.43 13.82
C GLN A 49 -10.01 -13.94 13.86
N PRO A 50 -9.36 -13.89 15.04
CA PRO A 50 -7.93 -13.58 15.10
C PRO A 50 -7.10 -14.71 14.51
N TYR A 51 -6.00 -14.36 13.86
CA TYR A 51 -5.00 -15.33 13.40
C TYR A 51 -3.70 -15.17 14.19
N GLN A 52 -2.88 -16.21 14.19
CA GLN A 52 -1.54 -16.14 14.75
C GLN A 52 -0.77 -14.97 14.12
N ASP A 53 -0.02 -14.27 14.98
CA ASP A 53 0.78 -13.09 14.67
C ASP A 53 -0.01 -11.82 14.35
N ASP A 54 -1.36 -11.82 14.40
CA ASP A 54 -2.13 -10.59 14.28
C ASP A 54 -1.75 -9.63 15.41
N GLU A 55 -1.82 -8.33 15.16
CA GLU A 55 -1.32 -7.33 16.11
C GLU A 55 -2.35 -6.26 16.45
N ILE A 56 -2.27 -5.77 17.68
CA ILE A 56 -3.17 -4.74 18.20
C ILE A 56 -2.34 -3.58 18.72
N PHE A 57 -2.60 -2.38 18.22
CA PHE A 57 -1.95 -1.15 18.66
C PHE A 57 -2.97 -0.23 19.34
N PHE A 58 -2.71 0.16 20.58
CA PHE A 58 -3.54 1.08 21.34
C PHE A 58 -3.02 2.52 21.27
N PRO A 59 -3.88 3.54 21.48
CA PRO A 59 -3.50 4.96 21.45
C PRO A 59 -2.35 5.31 22.40
N ASP A 60 -2.25 4.63 23.54
CA ASP A 60 -1.20 4.85 24.55
C ASP A 60 0.14 4.16 24.19
N GLY A 61 0.24 3.64 22.96
CA GLY A 61 1.41 2.95 22.42
C GLY A 61 1.53 1.49 22.83
N ARG A 62 0.61 0.91 23.62
CA ARG A 62 0.66 -0.53 23.92
C ARG A 62 0.50 -1.33 22.64
N HIS A 63 1.38 -2.30 22.44
CA HIS A 63 1.40 -3.18 21.27
C HIS A 63 1.36 -4.63 21.73
N TYR A 64 0.47 -5.41 21.11
CA TYR A 64 0.28 -6.82 21.42
C TYR A 64 0.24 -7.64 20.14
N ARG A 65 0.65 -8.91 20.23
CA ARG A 65 0.59 -9.88 19.14
C ARG A 65 -0.16 -11.13 19.58
N ILE A 66 -1.08 -11.62 18.76
CA ILE A 66 -1.77 -12.90 18.94
C ILE A 66 -0.77 -14.05 18.81
N LYS A 67 -0.74 -14.94 19.79
CA LYS A 67 0.22 -16.05 19.86
C LYS A 67 -0.44 -17.40 19.58
N ASP A 68 -1.44 -17.75 20.36
CA ASP A 68 -2.14 -19.03 20.28
C ASP A 68 -3.59 -18.85 20.75
N HIS A 69 -4.39 -19.92 20.65
CA HIS A 69 -5.79 -19.89 21.09
C HIS A 69 -6.29 -21.27 21.50
N LYS A 70 -7.36 -21.28 22.28
CA LYS A 70 -8.17 -22.46 22.59
C LYS A 70 -9.64 -22.12 22.36
N GLY A 71 -10.22 -22.66 21.28
CA GLY A 71 -11.58 -22.30 20.87
C GLY A 71 -11.67 -20.81 20.52
N THR A 72 -12.59 -20.09 21.17
CA THR A 72 -12.81 -18.65 20.95
C THR A 72 -11.99 -17.72 21.85
N ILE A 73 -11.09 -18.29 22.67
CA ILE A 73 -10.21 -17.54 23.56
C ILE A 73 -8.79 -17.55 22.98
N TYR A 74 -8.31 -16.37 22.60
CA TYR A 74 -7.00 -16.12 22.02
C TYR A 74 -6.09 -15.51 23.08
N GLN A 75 -4.84 -15.96 23.14
CA GLN A 75 -3.82 -15.37 23.98
C GLN A 75 -2.92 -14.46 23.16
N ALA A 76 -2.71 -13.25 23.68
CA ALA A 76 -1.78 -12.27 23.15
C ALA A 76 -0.56 -12.13 24.07
N VAL A 77 0.56 -11.76 23.46
CA VAL A 77 1.79 -11.37 24.17
C VAL A 77 2.04 -9.89 23.97
N SER A 78 2.56 -9.22 25.00
CA SER A 78 2.98 -7.82 24.86
C SER A 78 4.26 -7.73 24.06
N MET A 79 4.27 -6.82 23.10
CA MET A 79 5.44 -6.43 22.31
C MET A 79 6.13 -5.17 22.90
N GLY A 80 5.64 -4.69 24.05
CA GLY A 80 6.08 -3.44 24.67
C GLY A 80 5.31 -2.22 24.17
N LYS A 81 5.98 -1.07 24.14
CA LYS A 81 5.44 0.19 23.63
C LYS A 81 5.96 0.45 22.22
N ASP A 82 5.07 0.73 21.28
CA ASP A 82 5.41 1.06 19.89
C ASP A 82 6.06 2.45 19.82
N LYS A 83 7.35 2.48 19.49
CA LYS A 83 8.14 3.73 19.46
C LYS A 83 7.62 4.74 18.46
N THR A 84 7.08 4.29 17.32
CA THR A 84 6.49 5.16 16.30
C THR A 84 5.26 5.88 16.85
N LEU A 85 4.34 5.15 17.48
CA LEU A 85 3.17 5.76 18.12
C LEU A 85 3.54 6.72 19.24
N LEU A 86 4.51 6.37 20.09
CA LEU A 86 4.97 7.29 21.13
C LEU A 86 5.56 8.58 20.54
N GLY A 87 6.38 8.48 19.50
CA GLY A 87 6.94 9.65 18.81
C GLY A 87 5.87 10.50 18.11
N LEU A 88 4.86 9.87 17.49
CA LEU A 88 3.71 10.58 16.91
C LEU A 88 2.87 11.28 17.99
N ASN A 89 2.64 10.63 19.13
CA ASN A 89 1.92 11.23 20.25
C ASN A 89 2.65 12.45 20.80
N GLU A 90 3.96 12.36 21.00
CA GLU A 90 4.80 13.49 21.43
C GLU A 90 4.78 14.61 20.39
N TYR A 91 4.95 14.28 19.11
CA TYR A 91 4.87 15.25 18.02
C TYR A 91 3.53 16.01 18.00
N PHE A 92 2.41 15.30 18.09
CA PHE A 92 1.08 15.93 18.05
C PHE A 92 0.72 16.65 19.36
N ALA A 93 1.27 16.24 20.50
CA ALA A 93 1.11 16.94 21.78
C ALA A 93 1.80 18.31 21.76
N ASN A 94 2.96 18.39 21.09
CA ASN A 94 3.73 19.63 20.95
C ASN A 94 3.31 20.50 19.74
N LEU A 95 2.30 20.07 18.97
CA LEU A 95 1.78 20.82 17.84
C LEU A 95 0.85 21.93 18.34
N GLU A 96 1.39 23.12 18.55
CA GLU A 96 0.69 24.29 19.14
C GLU A 96 -0.56 24.69 18.37
N ALA A 97 -0.51 24.69 17.04
CA ALA A 97 -1.66 24.92 16.18
C ALA A 97 -1.45 24.24 14.82
N VAL A 98 -2.56 23.74 14.26
CA VAL A 98 -2.59 23.26 12.86
C VAL A 98 -2.84 24.48 11.98
N PRO A 99 -1.87 24.90 11.13
CA PRO A 99 -2.04 26.08 10.29
C PRO A 99 -3.28 25.94 9.39
N VAL A 100 -4.07 27.00 9.21
CA VAL A 100 -5.27 27.00 8.34
C VAL A 100 -4.97 26.48 6.92
N ALA A 101 -3.73 26.65 6.45
CA ALA A 101 -3.24 26.15 5.17
C ALA A 101 -3.13 24.61 5.05
N THR A 102 -3.37 23.83 6.11
CA THR A 102 -3.38 22.36 6.08
C THR A 102 -4.76 21.76 5.78
N GLN A 103 -5.75 22.58 5.44
CA GLN A 103 -7.13 22.11 5.24
C GLN A 103 -7.42 21.59 3.83
N GLU A 104 -6.56 21.84 2.84
CA GLU A 104 -6.81 21.46 1.45
C GLU A 104 -5.98 20.24 1.03
N PRO A 105 -6.58 19.03 0.93
CA PRO A 105 -5.88 17.84 0.49
C PRO A 105 -5.58 17.89 -1.02
N SER A 106 -4.53 18.58 -1.47
CA SER A 106 -3.97 18.51 -2.83
C SER A 106 -4.95 18.68 -4.03
N GLY A 107 -6.21 19.06 -3.80
CA GLY A 107 -7.32 18.95 -4.77
C GLY A 107 -7.78 17.52 -5.10
N ARG A 108 -7.20 16.49 -4.48
CA ARG A 108 -7.51 15.07 -4.75
C ARG A 108 -8.65 14.59 -3.84
N PRO A 109 -9.61 13.78 -4.35
CA PRO A 109 -10.77 13.40 -3.57
C PRO A 109 -10.43 12.39 -2.47
N ILE A 110 -11.27 12.28 -1.45
CA ILE A 110 -11.35 11.11 -0.57
C ILE A 110 -12.37 10.13 -1.16
N ALA A 111 -11.94 8.90 -1.41
CA ALA A 111 -12.81 7.83 -1.91
C ALA A 111 -13.45 7.06 -0.74
N ILE A 112 -14.74 6.77 -0.83
CA ILE A 112 -15.51 6.07 0.21
C ILE A 112 -16.35 4.97 -0.45
N TYR A 113 -16.33 3.78 0.12
CA TYR A 113 -17.15 2.65 -0.30
C TYR A 113 -17.37 1.69 0.88
N HIS A 114 -18.12 0.61 0.63
CA HIS A 114 -18.44 -0.41 1.62
C HIS A 114 -18.31 -1.78 1.00
N THR A 115 -17.51 -2.69 1.56
CA THR A 115 -17.46 -4.08 1.06
C THR A 115 -18.68 -4.89 1.49
N HIS A 116 -19.16 -4.73 2.72
CA HIS A 116 -20.35 -5.43 3.23
C HIS A 116 -21.52 -4.45 3.30
N THR A 117 -22.23 -4.34 2.18
CA THR A 117 -23.30 -3.34 1.98
C THR A 117 -24.61 -3.66 2.69
N ASP A 118 -24.71 -4.84 3.29
CA ASP A 118 -25.84 -5.28 4.09
C ASP A 118 -25.70 -4.94 5.58
N GLU A 119 -24.51 -4.54 6.05
CA GLU A 119 -24.25 -4.29 7.46
C GLU A 119 -25.17 -3.20 8.04
N SER A 120 -25.89 -3.55 9.12
CA SER A 120 -26.86 -2.70 9.80
C SER A 120 -26.70 -2.72 11.31
N TYR A 121 -27.38 -1.80 11.99
CA TYR A 121 -27.35 -1.63 13.44
C TYR A 121 -28.68 -2.10 14.04
N LEU A 122 -28.67 -3.17 14.83
CA LEU A 122 -29.86 -3.79 15.41
C LEU A 122 -30.78 -2.80 16.15
N PRO A 123 -30.29 -1.89 17.02
CA PRO A 123 -31.17 -0.97 17.77
C PRO A 123 -31.85 0.10 16.91
N SER A 124 -31.26 0.45 15.75
CA SER A 124 -31.74 1.55 14.90
C SER A 124 -32.48 1.05 13.65
N ASP A 125 -31.98 -0.02 13.04
CA ASP A 125 -32.46 -0.56 11.78
C ASP A 125 -33.35 -1.80 11.97
N GLY A 126 -33.42 -2.33 13.20
CA GLY A 126 -34.21 -3.50 13.57
C GLY A 126 -33.59 -4.85 13.18
N LYS A 127 -32.48 -4.85 12.42
CA LYS A 127 -31.72 -6.05 12.03
C LYS A 127 -30.22 -5.75 11.96
N ALA A 128 -29.40 -6.76 12.23
CA ALA A 128 -27.94 -6.67 12.09
C ALA A 128 -27.46 -6.68 10.63
N SER A 129 -28.28 -7.21 9.72
CA SER A 129 -28.02 -7.26 8.29
C SER A 129 -29.32 -7.00 7.52
N ILE A 130 -29.28 -6.09 6.56
CA ILE A 130 -30.37 -5.77 5.63
C ILE A 130 -29.79 -5.80 4.22
N PRO A 131 -29.96 -6.89 3.46
CA PRO A 131 -29.39 -7.05 2.13
C PRO A 131 -29.64 -5.83 1.24
N TYR A 132 -28.60 -5.38 0.55
CA TYR A 132 -28.58 -4.21 -0.36
C TYR A 132 -28.91 -2.85 0.28
N HIS A 133 -29.33 -2.81 1.54
CA HIS A 133 -29.87 -1.63 2.21
C HIS A 133 -29.34 -1.51 3.65
N GLY A 134 -28.08 -1.88 3.85
CA GLY A 134 -27.42 -1.81 5.15
C GLY A 134 -27.42 -0.39 5.73
N GLY A 135 -27.59 -0.30 7.04
CA GLY A 135 -27.45 0.96 7.79
C GLY A 135 -26.05 1.59 7.63
N ILE A 136 -25.05 0.79 7.25
CA ILE A 136 -23.70 1.26 6.98
C ILE A 136 -23.62 2.33 5.89
N TYR A 137 -24.55 2.32 4.91
CA TYR A 137 -24.63 3.38 3.91
C TYR A 137 -24.88 4.76 4.52
N GLN A 138 -25.68 4.85 5.59
CA GLN A 138 -25.98 6.12 6.25
C GLN A 138 -24.78 6.61 7.08
N VAL A 139 -24.01 5.69 7.66
CA VAL A 139 -22.75 6.02 8.33
C VAL A 139 -21.70 6.52 7.32
N GLY A 140 -21.56 5.86 6.17
CA GLY A 140 -20.70 6.33 5.09
C GLY A 140 -21.13 7.66 4.48
N GLU A 141 -22.44 7.87 4.33
CA GLU A 141 -23.02 9.14 3.91
C GLU A 141 -22.73 10.26 4.92
N LYS A 142 -22.85 10.00 6.22
CA LYS A 142 -22.52 10.97 7.27
C LYS A 142 -21.05 11.38 7.21
N PHE A 143 -20.16 10.41 6.99
CA PHE A 143 -18.73 10.68 6.79
C PHE A 143 -18.49 11.56 5.56
N ASN A 144 -19.12 11.23 4.43
CA ASN A 144 -19.08 12.03 3.20
C ASN A 144 -19.54 13.46 3.41
N GLN A 145 -20.74 13.65 3.98
CA GLN A 145 -21.33 14.97 4.23
C GLN A 145 -20.45 15.82 5.15
N LYS A 146 -19.82 15.21 6.16
CA LYS A 146 -18.96 15.94 7.08
C LYS A 146 -17.62 16.33 6.44
N LEU A 147 -17.10 15.53 5.51
CA LEU A 147 -15.95 15.88 4.69
C LEU A 147 -16.28 17.03 3.73
N GLU A 148 -17.40 16.94 3.00
CA GLU A 148 -17.86 17.99 2.08
C GLU A 148 -18.13 19.33 2.82
N ALA A 149 -18.72 19.27 4.02
CA ALA A 149 -18.91 20.46 4.87
C ALA A 149 -17.59 21.11 5.33
N ASN A 150 -16.47 20.38 5.25
CA ASN A 150 -15.12 20.89 5.49
C ASN A 150 -14.38 21.20 4.16
N ASN A 151 -15.12 21.41 3.06
CA ASN A 151 -14.61 21.69 1.71
C ASN A 151 -13.72 20.60 1.11
N VAL A 152 -13.81 19.36 1.60
CA VAL A 152 -13.06 18.24 1.05
C VAL A 152 -13.82 17.64 -0.13
N ASN A 153 -13.15 17.51 -1.29
CA ASN A 153 -13.69 16.76 -2.42
C ASN A 153 -13.80 15.27 -2.06
N THR A 154 -14.94 14.64 -2.35
CA THR A 154 -15.19 13.24 -2.02
C THR A 154 -15.76 12.47 -3.21
N LYS A 155 -15.60 11.15 -3.16
CA LYS A 155 -16.20 10.19 -4.10
C LYS A 155 -16.78 9.02 -3.31
N LEU A 156 -18.06 9.13 -2.94
CA LEU A 156 -18.81 8.04 -2.33
C LEU A 156 -19.42 7.15 -3.42
N ASP A 157 -19.08 5.87 -3.44
CA ASP A 157 -19.69 4.86 -4.31
C ASP A 157 -20.57 3.92 -3.49
N LYS A 158 -21.88 3.91 -3.81
CA LYS A 158 -22.91 3.10 -3.15
C LYS A 158 -23.28 1.84 -3.93
N THR A 159 -22.41 1.37 -4.83
CA THR A 159 -22.62 0.11 -5.54
C THR A 159 -22.77 -1.02 -4.52
N PRO A 160 -23.85 -1.83 -4.58
CA PRO A 160 -24.01 -2.96 -3.67
C PRO A 160 -23.01 -4.07 -3.97
N HIS A 161 -22.51 -4.72 -2.91
CA HIS A 161 -21.55 -5.82 -2.98
C HIS A 161 -22.07 -7.09 -2.29
N ASP A 162 -23.38 -7.18 -2.07
CA ASP A 162 -24.10 -8.38 -1.63
C ASP A 162 -23.89 -9.59 -2.58
N PRO A 163 -24.07 -10.83 -2.08
CA PRO A 163 -24.37 -11.19 -0.68
C PRO A 163 -23.17 -10.98 0.27
N HIS A 164 -23.39 -11.05 1.58
CA HIS A 164 -22.31 -11.07 2.56
C HIS A 164 -21.60 -12.43 2.52
N ASP A 165 -20.70 -12.60 1.56
CA ASP A 165 -19.93 -13.82 1.32
C ASP A 165 -18.47 -13.47 0.99
N ALA A 166 -17.62 -14.48 0.88
CA ALA A 166 -16.20 -14.29 0.53
C ALA A 166 -15.94 -13.63 -0.82
N ASN A 167 -16.95 -13.56 -1.69
CA ASN A 167 -16.84 -12.85 -2.96
C ASN A 167 -17.19 -11.35 -2.83
N ALA A 168 -17.66 -10.88 -1.67
CA ALA A 168 -17.94 -9.46 -1.40
C ALA A 168 -16.72 -8.61 -1.68
N TYR A 169 -15.53 -9.03 -1.20
CA TYR A 169 -14.27 -8.35 -1.52
C TYR A 169 -13.92 -8.38 -3.01
N MET A 170 -14.25 -9.44 -3.76
CA MET A 170 -14.04 -9.44 -5.21
C MET A 170 -14.99 -8.46 -5.93
N ARG A 171 -16.21 -8.27 -5.42
CA ARG A 171 -17.16 -7.30 -5.95
C ARG A 171 -16.74 -5.87 -5.60
N SER A 172 -16.43 -5.62 -4.34
CA SER A 172 -15.99 -4.31 -3.85
C SER A 172 -14.66 -3.87 -4.46
N ARG A 173 -13.76 -4.81 -4.76
CA ARG A 173 -12.51 -4.51 -5.48
C ARG A 173 -12.75 -3.83 -6.82
N ARG A 174 -13.81 -4.18 -7.56
CA ARG A 174 -14.13 -3.51 -8.83
C ARG A 174 -14.50 -2.04 -8.61
N THR A 175 -15.26 -1.77 -7.55
CA THR A 175 -15.61 -0.42 -7.11
C THR A 175 -14.38 0.35 -6.62
N ALA A 176 -13.54 -0.26 -5.78
CA ALA A 176 -12.30 0.34 -5.30
C ALA A 176 -11.33 0.68 -6.45
N VAL A 177 -11.19 -0.20 -7.45
CA VAL A 177 -10.38 0.06 -8.65
C VAL A 177 -10.97 1.19 -9.51
N LYS A 178 -12.30 1.30 -9.60
CA LYS A 178 -12.96 2.43 -10.27
C LYS A 178 -12.66 3.74 -9.53
N LEU A 179 -12.82 3.75 -8.21
CA LEU A 179 -12.50 4.90 -7.36
C LEU A 179 -11.02 5.30 -7.44
N LEU A 180 -10.10 4.33 -7.55
CA LEU A 180 -8.67 4.60 -7.70
C LEU A 180 -8.36 5.46 -8.95
N LYS A 181 -9.15 5.35 -10.02
CA LYS A 181 -8.98 6.15 -11.25
C LYS A 181 -9.26 7.64 -11.04
N GLU A 182 -10.02 7.99 -10.00
CA GLU A 182 -10.24 9.37 -9.57
C GLU A 182 -9.03 9.97 -8.85
N ASN A 183 -7.92 9.21 -8.76
CA ASN A 183 -6.67 9.58 -8.11
C ASN A 183 -6.87 10.08 -6.66
N PRO A 184 -7.54 9.30 -5.78
CA PRO A 184 -7.90 9.76 -4.45
C PRO A 184 -6.69 9.94 -3.53
N ALA A 185 -6.75 10.91 -2.63
CA ALA A 185 -5.74 11.15 -1.59
C ALA A 185 -5.74 10.03 -0.54
N ALA A 186 -6.92 9.51 -0.20
CA ALA A 186 -7.15 8.39 0.70
C ALA A 186 -8.40 7.63 0.28
N MET A 187 -8.51 6.36 0.69
CA MET A 187 -9.66 5.51 0.38
C MET A 187 -10.12 4.79 1.64
N PHE A 188 -11.42 4.84 1.94
CA PHE A 188 -11.98 4.23 3.14
C PHE A 188 -13.06 3.22 2.79
N ASP A 189 -12.88 2.00 3.29
CA ASP A 189 -13.90 0.96 3.34
C ASP A 189 -14.57 1.02 4.72
N ILE A 190 -15.82 1.45 4.78
CA ILE A 190 -16.51 1.71 6.06
C ILE A 190 -17.40 0.52 6.40
N HIS A 191 -17.18 -0.03 7.60
CA HIS A 191 -17.83 -1.22 8.14
C HIS A 191 -18.33 -0.98 9.57
N ARG A 192 -18.97 -2.01 10.14
CA ARG A 192 -19.26 -2.15 11.57
C ARG A 192 -18.91 -3.56 12.07
N ASP A 193 -18.35 -3.67 13.27
CA ASP A 193 -17.96 -4.95 13.86
C ASP A 193 -19.21 -5.80 14.24
N GLY A 194 -19.03 -7.10 14.42
CA GLY A 194 -20.09 -8.06 14.76
C GLY A 194 -20.19 -8.46 16.23
N VAL A 195 -19.52 -7.74 17.14
CA VAL A 195 -19.47 -8.02 18.58
C VAL A 195 -20.80 -7.75 19.28
N ASP A 196 -21.25 -8.66 20.13
CA ASP A 196 -22.56 -8.52 20.79
C ASP A 196 -22.59 -7.43 21.86
N ASP A 197 -21.49 -7.28 22.61
CA ASP A 197 -21.41 -6.29 23.67
C ASP A 197 -21.13 -4.89 23.09
N PRO A 198 -22.12 -3.98 23.09
CA PRO A 198 -21.93 -2.64 22.55
C PRO A 198 -20.92 -1.83 23.34
N ASN A 199 -20.62 -2.19 24.60
CA ASN A 199 -19.67 -1.47 25.44
C ASN A 199 -18.22 -1.61 24.96
N VAL A 200 -17.94 -2.59 24.08
CA VAL A 200 -16.64 -2.74 23.42
C VAL A 200 -16.31 -1.54 22.51
N TYR A 201 -17.32 -0.77 22.12
CA TYR A 201 -17.20 0.42 21.27
C TYR A 201 -17.88 1.67 21.83
N ARG A 202 -18.55 1.64 22.99
CA ARG A 202 -19.17 2.87 23.54
C ARG A 202 -18.11 3.76 24.18
N GLU A 203 -18.21 5.06 23.90
CA GLU A 203 -17.39 6.08 24.55
C GLU A 203 -18.22 7.35 24.79
N ASP A 204 -17.78 8.16 25.74
CA ASP A 204 -18.31 9.50 25.98
C ASP A 204 -17.20 10.54 25.77
N ILE A 205 -17.36 11.36 24.73
CA ILE A 205 -16.41 12.43 24.43
C ILE A 205 -17.09 13.77 24.73
N LYS A 206 -16.74 14.35 25.87
CA LYS A 206 -17.24 15.66 26.34
C LYS A 206 -18.78 15.71 26.46
N GLY A 207 -19.40 14.65 26.98
CA GLY A 207 -20.85 14.52 27.15
C GLY A 207 -21.59 14.04 25.90
N ILE A 208 -20.88 13.75 24.82
CA ILE A 208 -21.44 13.22 23.57
C ILE A 208 -21.13 11.73 23.52
N LYS A 209 -22.19 10.92 23.59
CA LYS A 209 -22.09 9.46 23.45
C LYS A 209 -21.81 9.11 21.99
N ILE A 210 -20.73 8.39 21.75
CA ILE A 210 -20.30 7.97 20.42
C ILE A 210 -19.97 6.47 20.40
N SER A 211 -20.00 5.88 19.21
CA SER A 211 -19.32 4.62 18.96
C SER A 211 -17.88 4.92 18.53
N GLN A 212 -16.91 4.34 19.21
CA GLN A 212 -15.49 4.41 18.86
C GLN A 212 -15.27 3.81 17.48
N LEU A 213 -14.16 4.17 16.86
CA LEU A 213 -13.71 3.58 15.60
C LEU A 213 -12.56 2.62 15.85
N GLN A 214 -12.47 1.56 15.04
CA GLN A 214 -11.27 0.73 14.95
C GLN A 214 -10.74 0.78 13.53
N LEU A 215 -9.43 0.98 13.38
CA LEU A 215 -8.77 0.96 12.07
C LEU A 215 -8.24 -0.43 11.80
N ILE A 216 -8.58 -1.01 10.66
CA ILE A 216 -8.11 -2.35 10.27
C ILE A 216 -7.07 -2.22 9.17
N VAL A 217 -5.93 -2.91 9.34
CA VAL A 217 -4.86 -2.99 8.34
C VAL A 217 -4.60 -4.46 7.99
N GLY A 218 -4.59 -4.81 6.71
CA GLY A 218 -4.39 -6.17 6.24
C GLY A 218 -2.92 -6.56 6.14
N ARG A 219 -2.48 -7.59 6.86
CA ARG A 219 -1.09 -8.05 6.90
C ARG A 219 -0.57 -8.66 5.60
N GLN A 220 -1.47 -9.09 4.73
CA GLN A 220 -1.13 -9.70 3.45
C GLN A 220 -1.06 -8.67 2.31
N ASN A 221 -1.33 -7.40 2.60
CA ASN A 221 -1.29 -6.36 1.58
C ASN A 221 0.18 -5.87 1.39
N PRO A 222 0.69 -5.78 0.15
CA PRO A 222 2.09 -5.41 -0.12
C PRO A 222 2.43 -3.96 0.27
N LYS A 223 1.43 -3.13 0.58
CA LYS A 223 1.58 -1.75 1.06
C LYS A 223 1.43 -1.63 2.58
N MET A 224 1.32 -2.76 3.30
CA MET A 224 0.99 -2.84 4.73
C MET A 224 1.76 -1.83 5.59
N HIS A 225 3.06 -1.66 5.39
CA HIS A 225 3.85 -0.70 6.16
C HIS A 225 3.37 0.74 5.98
N ALA A 226 3.02 1.15 4.76
CA ALA A 226 2.50 2.48 4.48
C ALA A 226 1.07 2.65 5.00
N ASN A 227 0.20 1.64 4.82
CA ASN A 227 -1.15 1.67 5.39
C ASN A 227 -1.11 1.73 6.92
N LEU A 228 -0.20 0.98 7.57
CA LEU A 228 -0.02 1.00 9.02
C LEU A 228 0.52 2.34 9.51
N ASP A 229 1.49 2.95 8.81
CA ASP A 229 1.97 4.29 9.15
C ASP A 229 0.83 5.32 9.08
N PHE A 230 0.04 5.29 8.01
CA PHE A 230 -1.14 6.14 7.87
C PHE A 230 -2.16 5.91 8.99
N ALA A 231 -2.44 4.66 9.33
CA ALA A 231 -3.32 4.30 10.44
C ALA A 231 -2.78 4.81 11.80
N LYS A 232 -1.47 4.69 12.06
CA LYS A 232 -0.83 5.16 13.31
C LYS A 232 -0.93 6.68 13.47
N ARG A 233 -0.76 7.42 12.38
CA ARG A 233 -0.95 8.88 12.36
C ARG A 233 -2.39 9.27 12.66
N LEU A 234 -3.35 8.61 12.01
CA LEU A 234 -4.78 8.83 12.27
C LEU A 234 -5.15 8.44 13.71
N LEU A 235 -4.68 7.30 14.22
CA LEU A 235 -4.90 6.87 15.61
C LEU A 235 -4.41 7.93 16.61
N SER A 236 -3.16 8.37 16.45
CA SER A 236 -2.50 9.33 17.35
C SER A 236 -3.19 10.70 17.28
N TYR A 237 -3.37 11.23 16.06
CA TYR A 237 -3.94 12.56 15.88
C TYR A 237 -5.43 12.61 16.26
N SER A 238 -6.19 11.55 15.98
CA SER A 238 -7.60 11.45 16.41
C SER A 238 -7.71 11.50 17.93
N ASN A 239 -6.89 10.72 18.64
CA ASN A 239 -6.94 10.66 20.10
C ASN A 239 -6.33 11.89 20.78
N LYS A 240 -5.46 12.64 20.10
CA LYS A 240 -5.03 13.97 20.55
C LYS A 240 -6.19 14.96 20.56
N LYS A 241 -7.04 14.95 19.52
CA LYS A 241 -8.17 15.89 19.36
C LYS A 241 -9.40 15.47 20.17
N TYR A 242 -9.69 14.18 20.14
CA TYR A 242 -10.83 13.52 20.78
C TYR A 242 -10.35 12.22 21.45
N PRO A 243 -9.84 12.29 22.69
CA PRO A 243 -9.40 11.11 23.41
C PRO A 243 -10.50 10.04 23.47
N GLY A 244 -10.17 8.82 23.06
CA GLY A 244 -11.13 7.71 22.99
C GLY A 244 -11.85 7.56 21.65
N LEU A 245 -11.66 8.45 20.67
CA LEU A 245 -12.39 8.34 19.39
C LEU A 245 -12.00 7.09 18.58
N VAL A 246 -10.71 6.77 18.49
CA VAL A 246 -10.22 5.59 17.78
C VAL A 246 -9.62 4.65 18.82
N LYS A 247 -10.26 3.51 19.07
CA LYS A 247 -9.89 2.62 20.18
C LYS A 247 -8.59 1.85 19.96
N SER A 248 -8.29 1.49 18.72
CA SER A 248 -7.07 0.76 18.35
C SER A 248 -6.90 0.66 16.83
N ILE A 249 -5.71 0.24 16.41
CA ILE A 249 -5.46 -0.37 15.11
C ILE A 249 -5.41 -1.89 15.31
N TYR A 250 -6.12 -2.63 14.48
CA TYR A 250 -6.03 -4.08 14.40
C TYR A 250 -5.36 -4.47 13.07
N LEU A 251 -4.14 -4.98 13.17
CA LEU A 251 -3.34 -5.46 12.05
C LEU A 251 -3.70 -6.94 11.86
N ALA A 252 -4.58 -7.20 10.89
CA ALA A 252 -5.33 -8.44 10.74
C ALA A 252 -4.83 -9.30 9.56
N HIS A 253 -5.07 -10.59 9.61
CA HIS A 253 -4.89 -11.47 8.47
C HIS A 253 -5.87 -11.13 7.32
N GLY A 254 -5.35 -10.60 6.22
CA GLY A 254 -6.14 -10.24 5.04
C GLY A 254 -5.50 -9.12 4.23
N ASN A 255 -6.20 -8.66 3.19
CA ASN A 255 -5.76 -7.54 2.33
C ASN A 255 -6.73 -6.35 2.36
N TYR A 256 -8.04 -6.59 2.23
CA TYR A 256 -9.10 -5.56 2.31
C TYR A 256 -8.97 -4.43 1.26
N ASN A 257 -8.54 -4.77 0.03
CA ASN A 257 -8.25 -3.83 -1.06
C ASN A 257 -7.18 -2.76 -0.74
N GLN A 258 -6.43 -2.92 0.37
CA GLN A 258 -5.45 -1.93 0.81
C GLN A 258 -4.19 -1.93 -0.06
N ASP A 259 -3.98 -3.00 -0.84
CA ASP A 259 -2.96 -3.06 -1.88
C ASP A 259 -3.12 -1.99 -2.97
N LEU A 260 -4.32 -1.42 -3.14
CA LEU A 260 -4.62 -0.44 -4.17
C LEU A 260 -4.02 0.94 -3.87
N LEU A 261 -3.94 1.36 -2.60
CA LEU A 261 -3.49 2.70 -2.23
C LEU A 261 -2.76 2.68 -0.87
N PRO A 262 -1.60 3.34 -0.71
CA PRO A 262 -0.88 3.40 0.57
C PRO A 262 -1.67 4.04 1.72
N THR A 263 -2.70 4.82 1.39
CA THR A 263 -3.62 5.51 2.29
C THR A 263 -5.04 4.92 2.21
N ALA A 264 -5.15 3.64 1.82
CA ALA A 264 -6.39 2.88 1.95
C ALA A 264 -6.51 2.28 3.35
N LEU A 265 -7.67 2.43 4.01
CA LEU A 265 -7.95 1.82 5.31
C LEU A 265 -9.37 1.28 5.36
N LEU A 266 -9.55 0.24 6.18
CA LEU A 266 -10.87 -0.21 6.60
C LEU A 266 -11.16 0.38 7.98
N ILE A 267 -12.39 0.83 8.19
CA ILE A 267 -12.85 1.43 9.46
C ILE A 267 -14.05 0.65 9.98
N GLU A 268 -13.95 0.13 11.20
CA GLU A 268 -15.12 -0.35 11.95
C GLU A 268 -15.73 0.81 12.75
N ALA A 269 -16.95 1.21 12.41
CA ALA A 269 -17.69 2.27 13.06
C ALA A 269 -18.62 1.71 14.15
N GLY A 270 -18.04 1.32 15.28
CA GLY A 270 -18.78 0.62 16.32
C GLY A 270 -19.07 -0.84 15.95
N THR A 271 -20.09 -1.39 16.59
CA THR A 271 -20.60 -2.74 16.34
C THR A 271 -22.11 -2.75 16.13
N TYR A 272 -22.66 -3.85 15.60
CA TYR A 272 -24.06 -3.98 15.21
C TYR A 272 -25.07 -3.76 16.36
N THR A 273 -24.66 -3.89 17.63
CA THR A 273 -25.51 -3.60 18.80
C THR A 273 -25.39 -2.17 19.32
N ASN A 274 -24.54 -1.32 18.71
CA ASN A 274 -24.57 0.12 18.94
C ASN A 274 -25.77 0.77 18.21
N TYR A 275 -26.18 1.95 18.64
CA TYR A 275 -27.11 2.77 17.85
C TYR A 275 -26.37 3.32 16.63
N LYS A 276 -27.05 3.34 15.48
CA LYS A 276 -26.46 3.89 14.25
C LYS A 276 -26.08 5.37 14.41
N SER A 277 -26.88 6.15 15.14
CA SER A 277 -26.60 7.56 15.40
C SER A 277 -25.28 7.77 16.16
N THR A 278 -24.92 6.90 17.10
CA THR A 278 -23.64 7.03 17.82
C THR A 278 -22.45 6.66 16.93
N ALA A 279 -22.64 5.75 15.95
CA ALA A 279 -21.65 5.47 14.92
C ALA A 279 -21.49 6.64 13.93
N GLU A 280 -22.60 7.26 13.52
CA GLU A 280 -22.64 8.49 12.73
C GLU A 280 -21.92 9.65 13.45
N ASP A 281 -22.09 9.80 14.76
CA ASP A 281 -21.40 10.83 15.54
C ASP A 281 -19.89 10.57 15.63
N GLY A 282 -19.49 9.31 15.87
CA GLY A 282 -18.07 8.91 15.88
C GLY A 282 -17.38 9.14 14.54
N ILE A 283 -17.96 8.64 13.45
CA ILE A 283 -17.40 8.80 12.09
C ILE A 283 -17.38 10.29 11.68
N ALA A 284 -18.34 11.10 12.13
CA ALA A 284 -18.37 12.55 11.85
C ALA A 284 -17.23 13.30 12.55
N LEU A 285 -16.87 12.94 13.78
CA LEU A 285 -15.67 13.51 14.43
C LEU A 285 -14.40 13.16 13.65
N PHE A 286 -14.31 11.91 13.19
CA PHE A 286 -13.19 11.42 12.40
C PHE A 286 -13.07 12.08 11.01
N ALA A 287 -14.19 12.39 10.35
CA ALA A 287 -14.21 13.17 9.11
C ALA A 287 -13.50 14.53 9.23
N GLY A 288 -13.58 15.19 10.39
CA GLY A 288 -12.86 16.44 10.64
C GLY A 288 -11.35 16.27 10.87
N ILE A 289 -10.88 15.03 11.06
CA ILE A 289 -9.47 14.71 11.38
C ILE A 289 -8.71 14.34 10.11
N VAL A 290 -9.33 13.58 9.21
CA VAL A 290 -8.69 13.09 7.97
C VAL A 290 -8.05 14.21 7.14
N PRO A 291 -8.74 15.30 6.74
CA PRO A 291 -8.12 16.34 5.92
C PRO A 291 -6.98 17.07 6.65
N GLU A 292 -7.13 17.36 7.94
CA GLU A 292 -6.08 17.98 8.75
C GLU A 292 -4.83 17.10 8.79
N MET A 293 -4.99 15.80 9.00
CA MET A 293 -3.89 14.85 9.02
C MET A 293 -3.20 14.77 7.65
N MET A 294 -3.99 14.67 6.57
CA MET A 294 -3.45 14.65 5.20
C MET A 294 -2.68 15.94 4.88
N GLY A 295 -3.14 17.10 5.35
CA GLY A 295 -2.42 18.37 5.22
C GLY A 295 -1.10 18.35 6.00
N LEU A 296 -1.09 17.81 7.22
CA LEU A 296 0.12 17.68 8.03
C LEU A 296 1.16 16.75 7.37
N MET A 297 0.75 15.69 6.69
CA MET A 297 1.66 14.80 5.94
C MET A 297 2.40 15.50 4.80
N ASN A 298 1.82 16.56 4.24
CA ASN A 298 2.39 17.27 3.09
C ASN A 298 3.37 18.39 3.49
N GLN A 299 3.62 18.59 4.80
CA GLN A 299 4.54 19.64 5.27
C GLN A 299 6.02 19.18 5.33
N PRO A 300 6.99 20.01 4.90
CA PRO A 300 8.41 19.74 5.09
C PRO A 300 8.77 19.80 6.58
N GLY A 301 9.47 18.78 7.09
CA GLY A 301 9.99 18.76 8.47
C GLY A 301 9.34 17.76 9.42
N GLN A 302 8.40 16.93 8.96
CA GLN A 302 8.00 15.76 9.74
C GLN A 302 9.21 14.86 10.02
N PRO A 303 9.30 14.21 11.20
CA PRO A 303 10.31 13.19 11.45
C PRO A 303 10.16 12.13 10.36
N ALA A 304 11.13 12.12 9.44
CA ALA A 304 11.29 11.02 8.52
C ALA A 304 11.50 9.78 9.37
N HIS A 305 10.64 8.78 9.20
CA HIS A 305 11.02 7.44 9.61
C HIS A 305 12.36 7.13 8.94
N PRO A 306 13.35 6.55 9.65
CA PRO A 306 14.43 5.88 8.97
C PRO A 306 13.74 4.91 8.02
N PRO A 307 14.07 4.89 6.73
CA PRO A 307 13.54 3.85 5.88
C PRO A 307 14.02 2.54 6.50
N GLU A 308 13.10 1.77 7.10
CA GLU A 308 13.30 0.33 7.14
C GLU A 308 13.50 -0.05 5.68
N SER A 309 14.69 -0.55 5.42
CA SER A 309 15.27 -0.60 4.10
C SER A 309 14.55 -1.62 3.22
N ASN A 310 13.35 -1.27 2.74
CA ASN A 310 12.83 -1.75 1.47
C ASN A 310 13.50 -0.96 0.33
N ARG A 311 14.85 -0.91 0.37
CA ARG A 311 15.56 -0.97 -0.89
C ARG A 311 15.21 -2.35 -1.44
N ALA A 312 14.26 -2.41 -2.38
CA ALA A 312 14.38 -3.41 -3.43
C ALA A 312 15.87 -3.40 -3.80
N PRO A 313 16.62 -4.51 -3.58
CA PRO A 313 18.05 -4.46 -3.66
C PRO A 313 18.38 -3.82 -5.01
N LEU A 314 19.21 -2.79 -5.06
CA LEU A 314 19.74 -2.31 -6.34
C LEU A 314 20.30 -3.50 -7.16
N LYS A 315 20.70 -4.56 -6.46
CA LYS A 315 21.03 -5.89 -7.00
C LYS A 315 19.88 -6.56 -7.76
N THR A 316 18.62 -6.50 -7.35
CA THR A 316 17.49 -7.13 -8.06
C THR A 316 17.14 -6.38 -9.34
N THR A 317 17.08 -5.04 -9.33
CA THR A 317 16.85 -4.28 -10.56
C THR A 317 18.06 -4.37 -11.50
N ALA A 318 19.29 -4.28 -10.98
CA ALA A 318 20.49 -4.50 -11.78
C ALA A 318 20.59 -5.94 -12.30
N PHE A 319 20.13 -6.94 -11.53
CA PHE A 319 20.09 -8.35 -11.96
C PHE A 319 19.03 -8.59 -13.03
N ILE A 320 17.85 -7.97 -12.92
CA ILE A 320 16.82 -8.03 -13.97
C ILE A 320 17.32 -7.33 -15.24
N ILE A 321 17.92 -6.13 -15.13
CA ILE A 321 18.51 -5.42 -16.27
C ILE A 321 19.65 -6.25 -16.88
N MET A 322 20.50 -6.88 -16.06
CA MET A 322 21.56 -7.76 -16.53
C MET A 322 21.01 -9.00 -17.22
N LEU A 323 19.96 -9.63 -16.70
CA LEU A 323 19.27 -10.76 -17.34
C LEU A 323 18.67 -10.36 -18.69
N VAL A 324 18.03 -9.19 -18.77
CA VAL A 324 17.47 -8.68 -20.04
C VAL A 324 18.58 -8.39 -21.04
N LEU A 325 19.70 -7.80 -20.61
CA LEU A 325 20.85 -7.52 -21.48
C LEU A 325 21.54 -8.80 -21.94
N VAL A 326 21.71 -9.80 -21.07
CA VAL A 326 22.32 -11.10 -21.41
C VAL A 326 21.40 -11.90 -22.32
N ALA A 327 20.09 -11.93 -22.05
CA ALA A 327 19.11 -12.58 -22.91
C ALA A 327 19.03 -11.90 -24.29
N GLY A 328 19.07 -10.56 -24.33
CA GLY A 328 19.15 -9.79 -25.57
C GLY A 328 20.44 -10.06 -26.35
N ALA A 329 21.58 -10.10 -25.67
CA ALA A 329 22.87 -10.41 -26.30
C ALA A 329 22.92 -11.86 -26.82
N ALA A 330 22.38 -12.82 -26.08
CA ALA A 330 22.26 -14.22 -26.51
C ALA A 330 21.30 -14.36 -27.70
N PHE A 331 20.16 -13.65 -27.69
CA PHE A 331 19.22 -13.63 -28.81
C PHE A 331 19.86 -13.08 -30.08
N VAL A 332 20.65 -12.01 -29.98
CA VAL A 332 21.40 -11.45 -31.11
C VAL A 332 22.50 -12.42 -31.56
N ALA A 333 23.25 -13.04 -30.64
CA ALA A 333 24.32 -13.97 -31.00
C ALA A 333 23.82 -15.25 -31.69
N ILE A 334 22.61 -15.71 -31.36
CA ILE A 334 22.00 -16.90 -31.97
C ILE A 334 21.35 -16.58 -33.32
N ASN A 335 20.81 -15.37 -33.50
CA ASN A 335 20.06 -14.99 -34.70
C ASN A 335 20.84 -14.11 -35.70
N ALA A 336 21.97 -13.52 -35.30
CA ALA A 336 22.83 -12.73 -36.19
C ALA A 336 23.92 -13.61 -36.81
N GLY A 337 24.11 -13.51 -38.12
CA GLY A 337 25.21 -14.18 -38.82
C GLY A 337 26.59 -13.61 -38.42
N PRO A 338 27.69 -14.33 -38.74
CA PRO A 338 29.06 -13.96 -38.34
C PRO A 338 29.45 -12.53 -38.72
N ASP A 339 29.01 -12.05 -39.88
CA ASP A 339 29.33 -10.72 -40.40
C ASP A 339 28.64 -9.57 -39.65
N GLU A 340 27.45 -9.81 -39.07
CA GLU A 340 26.70 -8.82 -38.30
C GLU A 340 27.27 -8.66 -36.89
N LEU A 341 27.73 -9.76 -36.28
CA LEU A 341 28.47 -9.76 -35.01
C LEU A 341 29.79 -8.99 -35.11
N GLU A 342 30.51 -9.14 -36.22
CA GLU A 342 31.78 -8.44 -36.45
C GLU A 342 31.58 -6.91 -36.59
N LYS A 343 30.53 -6.47 -37.31
CA LYS A 343 30.16 -5.04 -37.41
C LYS A 343 29.75 -4.45 -36.06
N LEU A 344 29.00 -5.20 -35.25
CA LEU A 344 28.57 -4.76 -33.92
C LEU A 344 29.78 -4.60 -32.97
N ARG A 345 30.71 -5.55 -33.01
CA ARG A 345 31.98 -5.51 -32.26
C ARG A 345 32.83 -4.29 -32.65
N GLN A 346 32.92 -3.98 -33.94
CA GLN A 346 33.64 -2.81 -34.43
C GLN A 346 33.01 -1.48 -33.97
N ARG A 347 31.67 -1.39 -33.93
CA ARG A 347 30.95 -0.20 -33.44
C ARG A 347 31.10 0.02 -31.93
N ILE A 348 31.15 -1.05 -31.14
CA ILE A 348 31.28 -0.97 -29.68
C ILE A 348 32.73 -0.69 -29.26
N THR A 349 33.71 -1.30 -29.92
CA THR A 349 35.12 -1.20 -29.51
C THR A 349 35.90 -0.08 -30.19
N GLY A 350 35.36 0.53 -31.26
CA GLY A 350 35.98 1.64 -31.98
C GLY A 350 37.33 1.28 -32.64
N ARG A 351 37.62 -0.01 -32.81
CA ARG A 351 38.88 -0.52 -33.37
C ARG A 351 38.69 -0.92 -34.83
N VAL A 352 39.52 -0.37 -35.71
CA VAL A 352 39.55 -0.68 -37.15
C VAL A 352 40.82 -1.49 -37.46
N PRO A 353 40.76 -2.53 -38.30
CA PRO A 353 41.95 -3.28 -38.73
C PRO A 353 42.98 -2.38 -39.43
N ILE A 354 44.25 -2.50 -39.05
CA ILE A 354 45.36 -1.64 -39.53
C ILE A 354 45.53 -1.74 -41.05
N GLU A 355 45.27 -2.90 -41.64
CA GLU A 355 45.36 -3.18 -43.09
C GLU A 355 44.49 -2.22 -43.93
N LYS A 356 43.36 -1.73 -43.38
CA LYS A 356 42.47 -0.76 -44.06
C LYS A 356 42.93 0.70 -43.91
N VAL A 357 43.82 0.99 -42.97
CA VAL A 357 44.30 2.35 -42.65
C VAL A 357 45.69 2.62 -43.25
N GLN A 358 46.45 1.55 -43.52
CA GLN A 358 47.82 1.58 -44.04
C GLN A 358 48.04 2.38 -45.35
N PRO A 359 47.11 2.38 -46.33
CA PRO A 359 47.27 3.17 -47.56
C PRO A 359 47.20 4.70 -47.33
N TYR A 360 46.60 5.15 -46.23
CA TYR A 360 46.36 6.56 -45.95
C TYR A 360 47.42 7.17 -45.01
N LEU A 361 48.09 6.34 -44.21
CA LEU A 361 49.21 6.77 -43.35
C LEU A 361 50.47 7.15 -44.16
N ALA A 362 50.64 6.62 -45.38
CA ALA A 362 51.74 6.99 -46.26
C ALA A 362 51.58 8.39 -46.91
N ARG A 363 50.41 9.03 -46.82
CA ARG A 363 50.12 10.35 -47.39
C ARG A 363 50.08 11.51 -46.39
N ALA A 364 50.14 11.23 -45.09
CA ALA A 364 50.17 12.26 -44.05
C ALA A 364 51.54 12.26 -43.37
N GLY A 365 52.43 13.13 -43.85
CA GLY A 365 53.72 13.37 -43.21
C GLY A 365 53.55 13.82 -41.75
N ALA A 366 54.32 13.17 -40.88
CA ALA A 366 54.80 13.60 -39.56
C ALA A 366 53.86 14.49 -38.71
N THR A 367 53.23 13.89 -37.72
CA THR A 367 53.55 14.04 -36.28
C THR A 367 52.43 13.39 -35.46
N LEU A 368 52.68 12.19 -34.96
CA LEU A 368 51.98 11.67 -33.78
C LEU A 368 53.04 11.19 -32.82
N ASP A 369 53.04 11.81 -31.64
CA ASP A 369 53.81 11.43 -30.48
C ASP A 369 53.55 9.94 -30.17
N THR A 370 54.59 9.13 -30.37
CA THR A 370 54.49 7.68 -30.30
C THR A 370 54.68 7.24 -28.85
N GLY A 371 53.60 7.16 -28.11
CA GLY A 371 53.51 6.30 -26.92
C GLY A 371 53.53 4.79 -27.24
N ALA A 372 54.14 4.39 -28.36
CA ALA A 372 54.05 3.03 -28.92
C ALA A 372 55.43 2.54 -29.36
N ASN A 373 56.38 2.46 -28.44
CA ASN A 373 57.57 1.64 -28.63
C ASN A 373 57.20 0.16 -28.35
N ARG A 374 56.50 -0.46 -29.30
CA ARG A 374 56.55 -1.91 -29.62
C ARG A 374 55.48 -2.25 -30.66
N ILE A 375 55.97 -2.56 -31.86
CA ILE A 375 55.22 -3.21 -32.94
C ILE A 375 54.76 -4.59 -32.42
N LYS A 376 53.53 -4.69 -31.91
CA LYS A 376 52.86 -5.98 -31.63
C LYS A 376 51.33 -5.88 -31.41
N GLU A 377 50.66 -4.81 -31.84
CA GLU A 377 49.19 -4.71 -31.74
C GLU A 377 48.51 -4.73 -33.12
N LYS A 378 47.50 -5.60 -33.26
CA LYS A 378 46.69 -5.79 -34.49
C LYS A 378 45.58 -4.74 -34.68
N SER A 379 45.50 -3.71 -33.84
CA SER A 379 44.44 -2.70 -33.90
C SER A 379 44.87 -1.41 -33.21
N ALA A 380 44.62 -0.26 -33.84
CA ALA A 380 44.90 1.06 -33.26
C ALA A 380 43.62 1.73 -32.75
N HIS A 381 43.75 2.56 -31.71
CA HIS A 381 42.65 3.37 -31.18
C HIS A 381 42.59 4.71 -31.92
N VAL A 382 41.46 5.00 -32.57
CA VAL A 382 41.28 6.24 -33.35
C VAL A 382 40.31 7.17 -32.60
N SER A 383 40.67 8.44 -32.46
CA SER A 383 39.83 9.42 -31.77
C SER A 383 38.48 9.60 -32.48
N ARG A 384 37.40 9.79 -31.72
CA ARG A 384 36.04 9.99 -32.25
C ARG A 384 35.93 11.12 -33.30
N ARG A 385 36.82 12.10 -33.23
CA ARG A 385 36.85 13.25 -34.16
C ARG A 385 37.37 12.84 -35.54
N ALA A 386 38.39 12.00 -35.59
CA ALA A 386 38.92 11.46 -36.84
C ALA A 386 37.92 10.47 -37.49
N PHE A 387 37.23 9.66 -36.69
CA PHE A 387 36.21 8.73 -37.20
C PHE A 387 35.01 9.46 -37.86
N LYS A 388 34.56 10.59 -37.29
CA LYS A 388 33.49 11.41 -37.89
C LYS A 388 33.91 12.07 -39.20
N HIS A 389 35.18 12.41 -39.36
CA HIS A 389 35.70 12.97 -40.61
C HIS A 389 35.76 11.90 -41.71
N TRP A 390 36.09 10.65 -41.34
CA TRP A 390 36.10 9.50 -42.25
C TRP A 390 34.70 9.19 -42.82
N LEU A 391 33.67 9.11 -41.98
CA LEU A 391 32.27 8.87 -42.40
C LEU A 391 31.69 9.93 -43.36
N LYS A 392 32.31 11.12 -43.42
CA LYS A 392 31.83 12.24 -44.24
C LYS A 392 32.41 12.25 -45.66
N GLN A 393 33.42 11.42 -45.94
CA GLN A 393 34.03 11.29 -47.27
C GLN A 393 33.61 10.02 -48.03
N GLU A 394 32.83 9.14 -47.42
CA GLU A 394 32.20 7.96 -48.07
C GLU A 394 30.76 8.23 -48.57
N LYS A 395 30.32 9.50 -48.57
CA LYS A 395 29.16 9.98 -49.34
C LYS A 395 29.66 10.94 -50.40
#